data_AF-A0A7F5RAT6-F1
#
_entry.id   AF-A0A7F5RAT6-F1
#
_cell.length_a   1.000
_cell.length_b   1.000
_cell.length_c   1.000
_cell.angle_alpha   90.00
_cell.angle_beta   90.00
_cell.angle_gamma   90.00
#
_symmetry.space_group_name_H-M   'P 1'
#
loop_
_entity.id
_entity.type
_entity.pdbx_description
1 polymer ?
#
loop_
_entity_poly.entity_id
_entity_poly.type
_entity_poly.pdbx_seq_one_letter_code
_entity_poly.pdbx_strand_id
1 'polypeptide(L)'
;MDQTSINPKIIPLEKPQKLTKEAANEILNKLINFPNEAHILEEVVNKFYGQEDVYIAKVILRKLNEDIYDQPDTKYTPPAPLLTPIQRTLLGLMMALEKRNVKVCEKFLIKAEAKLLVEKKLSQISPVLRIYLTICKLRRDKERMRRMCCDAVYFMGDLAVPFLFIVLTSWTEIIPVASQSENVPIVKTLLKVVMSKNCNKPGYNFANLKSLITQYYKYKELGTDDNVFEDLFNKYKEVPSWSLQYEILLLCKYSDKSWVMKKLKNTVIPFISAVTQAPLLLAIFSLVQKICQLFTEDCDTEYVQKVKDWISSLQKGIRATSSTEN
;
A
#
# COMPACT_ATOMS: atom_id res chain seq x y z
N MET A 1 48.89 -1.83 54.29
CA MET A 1 48.84 -1.28 52.92
C MET A 1 47.42 -1.43 52.45
N ASP A 2 46.59 -0.41 52.69
CA ASP A 2 45.18 -0.40 52.29
C ASP A 2 45.06 -0.18 50.79
N GLN A 3 44.57 -1.21 50.09
CA GLN A 3 44.17 -1.09 48.69
C GLN A 3 42.74 -0.56 48.65
N THR A 4 42.61 0.75 48.46
CA THR A 4 41.32 1.38 48.16
C THR A 4 40.88 0.98 46.75
N SER A 5 39.89 0.09 46.70
CA SER A 5 39.13 -0.27 45.50
C SER A 5 38.43 0.97 44.93
N ILE A 6 39.01 1.59 43.91
CA ILE A 6 38.37 2.65 43.13
C ILE A 6 37.34 2.00 42.20
N ASN A 7 36.09 1.89 42.65
CA ASN A 7 34.99 1.54 41.76
C ASN A 7 34.76 2.71 40.78
N PRO A 8 34.86 2.50 39.46
CA PRO A 8 34.60 3.56 38.50
C PRO A 8 33.13 3.99 38.60
N LYS A 9 32.90 5.28 38.90
CA LYS A 9 31.57 5.89 38.85
C LYS A 9 31.10 5.86 37.40
N ILE A 10 30.11 5.02 37.12
CA ILE A 10 29.37 5.06 35.87
C ILE A 10 28.59 6.38 35.85
N ILE A 11 29.06 7.34 35.07
CA ILE A 11 28.34 8.60 34.83
C ILE A 11 27.13 8.24 33.96
N PRO A 12 25.89 8.46 34.41
CA PRO A 12 24.72 8.25 33.57
C PRO A 12 24.83 9.16 32.35
N LEU A 13 24.81 8.59 31.15
CA LEU A 13 24.64 9.38 29.93
C LEU A 13 23.33 10.14 30.06
N GLU A 14 23.40 11.48 30.12
CA GLU A 14 22.22 12.34 30.10
C GLU A 14 21.36 11.94 28.92
N LYS A 15 20.09 11.60 29.20
CA LYS A 15 19.15 11.30 28.12
C LYS A 15 19.04 12.55 27.24
N PRO A 16 19.22 12.43 25.91
CA PRO A 16 19.12 13.58 25.03
C PRO A 16 17.78 14.28 25.24
N GLN A 17 17.82 15.60 25.41
CA GLN A 17 16.62 16.39 25.63
C GLN A 17 15.63 16.16 24.48
N LYS A 18 14.37 15.85 24.81
CA LYS A 18 13.34 15.58 23.80
C LYS A 18 13.09 16.85 22.99
N LEU A 19 13.24 16.74 21.67
CA LEU A 19 13.07 17.86 20.76
C LEU A 19 11.58 18.24 20.72
N THR A 20 11.25 19.51 20.99
CA THR A 20 9.89 20.01 20.84
C THR A 20 9.49 20.06 19.37
N LYS A 21 8.19 20.23 19.07
CA LYS A 21 7.70 20.28 17.68
C LYS A 21 8.22 21.53 16.97
N GLU A 22 8.29 22.63 17.70
CA GLU A 22 8.71 23.95 17.25
C GLU A 22 10.20 23.92 16.93
N ALA A 23 11.03 23.42 17.86
CA ALA A 23 12.46 23.25 17.64
C ALA A 23 12.76 22.31 16.46
N ALA A 24 12.01 21.20 16.34
CA ALA A 24 12.14 20.28 15.21
C ALA A 24 11.85 20.98 13.87
N ASN A 25 10.82 21.82 13.83
CA ASN A 25 10.48 22.57 12.63
C ASN A 25 11.54 23.61 12.27
N GLU A 26 12.07 24.35 13.24
CA GLU A 26 13.14 25.33 13.05
C GLU A 26 14.41 24.69 12.48
N ILE A 27 14.82 23.55 13.03
CA ILE A 27 16.02 22.83 12.58
C ILE A 27 15.82 22.25 11.18
N LEU A 28 14.62 21.73 10.87
CA LEU A 28 14.32 21.29 9.51
C LEU A 28 14.28 22.45 8.51
N ASN A 29 13.74 23.61 8.89
CA ASN A 29 13.79 24.82 8.06
C ASN A 29 15.23 25.24 7.78
N LYS A 30 16.09 25.20 8.81
CA LYS A 30 17.53 25.47 8.64
C LYS A 30 18.14 24.51 7.60
N LEU A 31 17.87 23.20 7.73
CA LEU A 31 18.38 22.22 6.77
C LEU A 31 17.84 22.44 5.35
N ILE A 32 16.56 22.81 5.20
CA ILE A 32 15.93 23.08 3.91
C ILE A 32 16.53 24.32 3.22
N ASN A 33 16.83 25.37 3.99
CA ASN A 33 17.41 26.60 3.46
C ASN A 33 18.88 26.44 3.07
N PHE A 34 19.58 25.49 3.71
CA PHE A 34 21.01 25.24 3.50
C PHE A 34 21.30 23.75 3.21
N PRO A 35 20.74 23.17 2.13
CA PRO A 35 20.74 21.73 1.90
C PRO A 35 22.11 21.15 1.51
N ASN A 36 23.03 22.01 1.05
CA ASN A 36 24.37 21.62 0.61
C ASN A 36 25.44 21.76 1.72
N GLU A 37 25.07 22.27 2.89
CA GLU A 37 26.00 22.51 3.99
C GLU A 37 26.13 21.27 4.87
N ALA A 38 27.21 20.50 4.66
CA ALA A 38 27.44 19.23 5.35
C ALA A 38 27.41 19.36 6.89
N HIS A 39 27.92 20.48 7.42
CA HIS A 39 27.91 20.75 8.86
C HIS A 39 26.50 20.98 9.42
N ILE A 40 25.57 21.54 8.63
CA ILE A 40 24.17 21.70 9.01
C ILE A 40 23.47 20.35 9.00
N LEU A 41 23.70 19.51 7.99
CA LEU A 41 23.16 18.15 7.97
C LEU A 41 23.62 17.36 9.19
N GLU A 42 24.91 17.42 9.53
CA GLU A 42 25.49 16.76 10.68
C GLU A 42 24.89 17.27 12.00
N GLU A 43 24.73 18.59 12.17
CA GLU A 43 24.04 19.19 13.32
C GLU A 43 22.61 18.64 13.46
N VAL A 44 21.85 18.64 12.37
CA VAL A 44 20.45 18.18 12.35
C VAL A 44 20.38 16.69 12.70
N VAL A 45 21.24 15.87 12.10
CA VAL A 45 21.32 14.44 12.38
C VAL A 45 21.62 14.19 13.87
N ASN A 46 22.57 14.93 14.46
CA ASN A 46 22.90 14.81 15.88
C ASN A 46 21.70 15.15 16.78
N LYS A 47 20.92 16.19 16.44
CA LYS A 47 19.72 16.55 17.22
C LYS A 47 18.59 15.51 17.10
N PHE A 48 18.45 14.87 15.94
CA PHE A 48 17.43 13.83 15.72
C PHE A 48 17.87 12.42 16.18
N TYR A 49 19.16 12.12 16.28
CA TYR A 49 19.69 10.80 16.64
C TYR A 49 19.19 10.30 18.01
N GLY A 50 18.95 11.21 18.96
CA GLY A 50 18.42 10.89 20.28
C GLY A 50 16.89 10.77 20.38
N GLN A 51 16.18 10.94 19.27
CA GLN A 51 14.71 10.96 19.25
C GLN A 51 14.14 9.61 18.79
N GLU A 52 12.90 9.31 19.19
CA GLU A 52 12.21 8.10 18.74
C GLU A 52 11.99 8.11 17.22
N ASP A 53 12.32 7.02 16.52
CA ASP A 53 12.11 6.86 15.06
C ASP A 53 10.70 7.26 14.61
N VAL A 54 9.70 6.89 15.43
CA VAL A 54 8.27 7.18 15.19
C VAL A 54 7.99 8.69 15.26
N TYR A 55 8.66 9.41 16.16
CA TYR A 55 8.57 10.86 16.26
C TYR A 55 9.19 11.53 15.05
N ILE A 56 10.41 11.13 14.66
CA ILE A 56 11.12 11.68 13.49
C ILE A 56 10.26 11.52 12.24
N ALA A 57 9.74 10.31 11.98
CA ALA A 57 8.86 10.04 10.85
C ALA A 57 7.61 10.94 10.83
N LYS A 58 6.99 11.22 12.00
CA LYS A 58 5.84 12.15 12.09
C LYS A 58 6.23 13.59 11.75
N VAL A 59 7.39 14.05 12.21
CA VAL A 59 7.87 15.41 11.91
C VAL A 59 8.12 15.56 10.41
N ILE A 60 8.80 14.59 9.79
CA ILE A 60 9.07 14.58 8.34
C ILE A 60 7.76 14.56 7.55
N LEU A 61 6.82 13.69 7.91
CA LEU A 61 5.51 13.64 7.25
C LEU A 61 4.72 14.94 7.38
N ARG A 62 4.82 15.64 8.52
CA ARG A 62 4.21 16.95 8.68
C ARG A 62 4.83 17.94 7.71
N LYS A 63 6.17 17.96 7.63
CA LYS A 63 6.92 18.88 6.80
C LYS A 63 6.60 18.72 5.31
N LEU A 64 6.40 17.48 4.85
CA LEU A 64 5.97 17.20 3.47
C LEU A 64 4.59 17.79 3.12
N ASN A 65 3.71 18.07 4.10
CA ASN A 65 2.43 18.72 3.80
C ASN A 65 2.56 20.22 3.54
N GLU A 66 3.73 20.81 3.74
CA GLU A 66 4.01 22.21 3.39
C GLU A 66 4.52 22.30 1.93
N ASP A 67 5.01 21.20 1.37
CA ASP A 67 5.59 21.06 0.03
C ASP A 67 4.54 20.70 -1.04
N ILE A 68 3.35 21.29 -0.94
CA ILE A 68 2.18 20.91 -1.78
C ILE A 68 2.09 21.68 -3.10
N TYR A 69 2.83 22.79 -3.23
CA TYR A 69 2.80 23.66 -4.40
C TYR A 69 4.01 23.48 -5.32
N ASP A 70 5.09 22.91 -4.80
CA ASP A 70 6.34 22.74 -5.55
C ASP A 70 6.24 21.58 -6.54
N GLN A 71 6.74 21.83 -7.75
CA GLN A 71 6.83 20.81 -8.79
C GLN A 71 8.15 20.04 -8.67
N PRO A 72 8.13 18.72 -8.86
CA PRO A 72 9.34 17.93 -8.87
C PRO A 72 10.17 18.30 -10.09
N ASP A 73 11.47 18.29 -9.92
CA ASP A 73 12.41 18.52 -11.02
C ASP A 73 12.38 17.32 -11.98
N THR A 74 12.12 17.60 -13.26
CA THR A 74 12.07 16.59 -14.33
C THR A 74 13.34 16.56 -15.18
N LYS A 75 14.29 17.48 -14.96
CA LYS A 75 15.45 17.69 -15.85
C LYS A 75 16.37 16.46 -15.96
N TYR A 76 16.46 15.67 -14.90
CA TYR A 76 17.38 14.53 -14.80
C TYR A 76 16.66 13.18 -14.61
N THR A 77 15.37 13.12 -14.97
CA THR A 77 14.56 11.90 -14.86
C THR A 77 14.23 11.34 -16.25
N PRO A 78 14.48 10.04 -16.51
CA PRO A 78 15.23 9.06 -15.69
C PRO A 78 16.76 9.31 -15.74
N PRO A 79 17.55 8.93 -14.70
CA PRO A 79 17.24 7.99 -13.62
C PRO A 79 16.88 8.60 -12.25
N ALA A 80 17.02 9.92 -12.07
CA ALA A 80 16.82 10.56 -10.75
C ALA A 80 15.34 10.47 -10.28
N PRO A 81 15.08 10.28 -8.97
CA PRO A 81 13.73 10.34 -8.41
C PRO A 81 13.07 11.71 -8.64
N LEU A 82 11.79 11.70 -9.00
CA LEU A 82 10.98 12.92 -9.17
C LEU A 82 10.65 13.54 -7.81
N LEU A 83 11.60 14.31 -7.27
CA LEU A 83 11.51 14.98 -5.96
C LEU A 83 11.72 16.48 -6.09
N THR A 84 11.02 17.25 -5.24
CA THR A 84 11.30 18.68 -5.00
C THR A 84 12.60 18.84 -4.20
N PRO A 85 13.20 20.03 -4.14
CA PRO A 85 14.35 20.30 -3.27
C PRO A 85 14.06 19.93 -1.80
N ILE A 86 12.89 20.28 -1.27
CA ILE A 86 12.47 19.94 0.10
C ILE A 86 12.43 18.42 0.29
N GLN A 87 11.79 17.70 -0.64
CA GLN A 87 11.69 16.24 -0.60
C GLN A 87 13.07 15.57 -0.62
N ARG A 88 14.00 16.04 -1.46
CA ARG A 88 15.37 15.51 -1.52
C ARG A 88 16.11 15.73 -0.21
N THR A 89 16.00 16.93 0.37
CA THR A 89 16.62 17.27 1.65
C THR A 89 16.10 16.38 2.78
N LEU A 90 14.78 16.20 2.87
CA LEU A 90 14.17 15.33 3.87
C LEU A 90 14.54 13.85 3.66
N LEU A 91 14.62 13.38 2.42
CA LEU A 91 15.10 12.04 2.11
C LEU A 91 16.57 11.87 2.51
N GLY A 92 17.42 12.86 2.21
CA GLY A 92 18.83 12.88 2.61
C GLY A 92 19.01 12.78 4.13
N LEU A 93 18.21 13.53 4.90
CA LEU A 93 18.17 13.42 6.36
C LEU A 93 17.80 12.00 6.81
N MET A 94 16.76 11.40 6.25
CA MET A 94 16.36 10.03 6.61
C MET A 94 17.46 9.01 6.31
N MET A 95 18.12 9.13 5.15
CA MET A 95 19.24 8.26 4.79
C MET A 95 20.44 8.44 5.74
N ALA A 96 20.73 9.67 6.15
CA ALA A 96 21.80 9.96 7.11
C ALA A 96 21.50 9.39 8.50
N LEU A 97 20.24 9.43 8.94
CA LEU A 97 19.80 8.82 10.21
C LEU A 97 19.84 7.28 10.14
N GLU A 98 19.41 6.67 9.03
CA GLU A 98 19.49 5.21 8.82
C GLU A 98 20.94 4.71 8.87
N LYS A 99 21.91 5.49 8.34
CA LYS A 99 23.35 5.19 8.47
C LYS A 99 23.82 5.14 9.93
N ARG A 100 23.07 5.71 10.87
CA ARG A 100 23.31 5.66 12.31
C ARG A 100 22.38 4.68 13.03
N ASN A 101 21.79 3.72 12.31
CA ASN A 101 20.88 2.70 12.87
C ASN A 101 19.55 3.25 13.43
N VAL A 102 19.14 4.45 13.04
CA VAL A 102 17.81 5.01 13.34
C VAL A 102 16.83 4.54 12.25
N LYS A 103 15.84 3.70 12.56
CA LYS A 103 14.97 3.03 11.56
C LYS A 103 13.83 3.94 11.05
N VAL A 104 14.15 5.21 10.78
CA VAL A 104 13.19 6.26 10.43
C VAL A 104 12.46 5.97 9.12
N CYS A 105 13.11 5.38 8.10
CA CYS A 105 12.46 5.10 6.83
C CYS A 105 11.38 4.04 6.98
N GLU A 106 11.61 3.00 7.78
CA GLU A 106 10.57 1.99 8.02
C GLU A 106 9.36 2.59 8.74
N LYS A 107 9.61 3.42 9.77
CA LYS A 107 8.53 4.12 10.48
C LYS A 107 7.81 5.14 9.59
N PHE A 108 8.53 5.76 8.66
CA PHE A 108 7.95 6.65 7.65
C PHE A 108 7.02 5.88 6.72
N LEU A 109 7.46 4.75 6.14
CA LEU A 109 6.66 3.96 5.20
C LEU A 109 5.31 3.54 5.82
N ILE A 110 5.32 3.01 7.04
CA ILE A 110 4.10 2.58 7.76
C ILE A 110 3.13 3.76 7.96
N LYS A 111 3.65 4.93 8.32
CA LYS A 111 2.81 6.12 8.54
C LYS A 111 2.32 6.75 7.25
N ALA A 112 3.14 6.71 6.21
CA ALA A 112 2.79 7.18 4.88
C ALA A 112 1.65 6.33 4.31
N GLU A 113 1.69 5.01 4.46
CA GLU A 113 0.59 4.10 4.07
C GLU A 113 -0.72 4.51 4.72
N ALA A 114 -0.75 4.63 6.05
CA ALA A 114 -1.94 5.02 6.79
C ALA A 114 -2.48 6.40 6.33
N LYS A 115 -1.59 7.38 6.07
CA LYS A 115 -2.00 8.70 5.60
C LYS A 115 -2.53 8.67 4.16
N LEU A 116 -1.82 8.00 3.26
CA LEU A 116 -2.15 7.97 1.83
C LEU A 116 -3.54 7.36 1.58
N LEU A 117 -3.93 6.31 2.33
CA LEU A 117 -5.21 5.64 2.14
C LEU A 117 -6.43 6.43 2.61
N VAL A 118 -6.24 7.37 3.56
CA VAL A 118 -7.33 8.22 4.06
C VAL A 118 -7.40 9.59 3.36
N GLU A 119 -6.32 10.00 2.70
CA GLU A 119 -6.20 11.31 2.07
C GLU A 119 -7.15 11.46 0.88
N LYS A 120 -7.79 12.62 0.78
CA LYS A 120 -8.81 12.92 -0.24
C LYS A 120 -8.36 13.96 -1.27
N LYS A 121 -7.16 14.53 -1.09
CA LYS A 121 -6.61 15.58 -1.96
C LYS A 121 -5.33 15.12 -2.65
N LEU A 122 -5.29 15.21 -3.98
CA LEU A 122 -4.12 14.84 -4.78
C LEU A 122 -2.87 15.65 -4.41
N SER A 123 -3.03 16.93 -4.06
CA SER A 123 -1.93 17.79 -3.62
C SER A 123 -1.28 17.31 -2.33
N GLN A 124 -2.03 16.62 -1.45
CA GLN A 124 -1.51 16.06 -0.20
C GLN A 124 -0.98 14.62 -0.38
N ILE A 125 -1.48 13.90 -1.38
CA ILE A 125 -0.99 12.55 -1.75
C ILE A 125 0.39 12.65 -2.40
N SER A 126 0.57 13.56 -3.35
CA SER A 126 1.72 13.55 -4.26
C SER A 126 3.08 13.67 -3.54
N PRO A 127 3.30 14.61 -2.58
CA PRO A 127 4.58 14.73 -1.89
C PRO A 127 4.92 13.49 -1.05
N VAL A 128 3.92 12.94 -0.34
CA VAL A 128 4.11 11.75 0.50
C VAL A 128 4.38 10.52 -0.36
N LEU A 129 3.64 10.35 -1.46
CA LEU A 129 3.80 9.23 -2.39
C LEU A 129 5.18 9.24 -3.05
N ARG A 130 5.69 10.40 -3.49
CA ARG A 130 7.01 10.51 -4.12
C ARG A 130 8.13 10.05 -3.18
N ILE A 131 8.09 10.45 -1.91
CA ILE A 131 9.06 9.98 -0.91
C ILE A 131 8.89 8.50 -0.62
N TYR A 132 7.65 8.04 -0.37
CA TYR A 132 7.34 6.63 -0.14
C TYR A 132 7.90 5.74 -1.25
N LEU A 133 7.56 6.09 -2.50
CA LEU A 133 8.02 5.40 -3.69
C LEU A 133 9.55 5.39 -3.79
N THR A 134 10.19 6.52 -3.50
CA THR A 134 11.65 6.63 -3.59
C THR A 134 12.33 5.73 -2.56
N ILE A 135 11.83 5.67 -1.32
CA ILE A 135 12.36 4.76 -0.30
C ILE A 135 12.18 3.30 -0.74
N CYS A 136 11.01 2.92 -1.24
CA CYS A 136 10.77 1.57 -1.76
C CYS A 136 11.72 1.25 -2.93
N LYS A 137 11.94 2.21 -3.85
CA LYS A 137 12.86 2.07 -4.99
C LYS A 137 14.30 1.86 -4.55
N LEU A 138 14.79 2.66 -3.62
CA LEU A 138 16.14 2.53 -3.04
C LEU A 138 16.34 1.16 -2.37
N ARG A 139 15.30 0.64 -1.70
CA ARG A 139 15.29 -0.68 -1.06
C ARG A 139 14.96 -1.84 -2.01
N ARG A 140 14.64 -1.55 -3.28
CA ARG A 140 14.15 -2.53 -4.27
C ARG A 140 12.91 -3.31 -3.82
N ASP A 141 12.10 -2.73 -2.94
CA ASP A 141 10.88 -3.35 -2.39
C ASP A 141 9.68 -3.16 -3.33
N LYS A 142 9.70 -3.91 -4.44
CA LYS A 142 8.63 -3.87 -5.46
C LYS A 142 7.30 -4.38 -4.91
N GLU A 143 7.34 -5.39 -4.05
CA GLU A 143 6.13 -6.04 -3.53
C GLU A 143 5.33 -5.10 -2.62
N ARG A 144 6.00 -4.35 -1.74
CA ARG A 144 5.33 -3.33 -0.93
C ARG A 144 4.67 -2.26 -1.79
N MET A 145 5.35 -1.80 -2.84
CA MET A 145 4.77 -0.82 -3.75
C MET A 145 3.61 -1.39 -4.57
N ARG A 146 3.68 -2.64 -5.05
CA ARG A 146 2.57 -3.33 -5.73
C ARG A 146 1.35 -3.47 -4.83
N ARG A 147 1.54 -3.87 -3.57
CA ARG A 147 0.47 -3.93 -2.57
C ARG A 147 -0.18 -2.57 -2.36
N MET A 148 0.64 -1.53 -2.16
CA MET A 148 0.14 -0.17 -1.98
C MET A 148 -0.61 0.35 -3.21
N CYS A 149 -0.20 0.00 -4.43
CA CYS A 149 -0.97 0.28 -5.65
C CYS A 149 -2.37 -0.36 -5.61
N CYS A 150 -2.46 -1.60 -5.12
CA CYS A 150 -3.74 -2.29 -4.98
C CYS A 150 -4.61 -1.66 -3.89
N ASP A 151 -4.02 -1.30 -2.74
CA ASP A 151 -4.73 -0.59 -1.67
C ASP A 151 -5.21 0.79 -2.14
N ALA A 152 -4.42 1.49 -2.95
CA ALA A 152 -4.83 2.75 -3.56
C ALA A 152 -6.08 2.54 -4.44
N VAL A 153 -6.08 1.52 -5.30
CA VAL A 153 -7.26 1.18 -6.11
C VAL A 153 -8.43 0.78 -5.22
N TYR A 154 -8.22 0.04 -4.14
CA TYR A 154 -9.30 -0.42 -3.27
C TYR A 154 -9.92 0.72 -2.44
N PHE A 155 -9.13 1.64 -1.89
CA PHE A 155 -9.59 2.64 -0.89
C PHE A 155 -9.70 4.08 -1.41
N MET A 156 -8.99 4.45 -2.47
CA MET A 156 -8.85 5.86 -2.88
C MET A 156 -9.80 6.28 -4.01
N GLY A 157 -10.68 5.39 -4.49
CA GLY A 157 -11.65 5.70 -5.54
C GLY A 157 -10.97 6.17 -6.84
N ASP A 158 -11.29 7.38 -7.30
CA ASP A 158 -10.67 7.96 -8.50
C ASP A 158 -9.22 8.41 -8.27
N LEU A 159 -8.83 8.75 -7.03
CA LEU A 159 -7.45 9.20 -6.72
C LEU A 159 -6.42 8.09 -6.95
N ALA A 160 -6.85 6.84 -7.06
CA ALA A 160 -6.02 5.72 -7.48
C ALA A 160 -5.40 5.94 -8.88
N VAL A 161 -6.07 6.68 -9.77
CA VAL A 161 -5.60 6.96 -11.12
C VAL A 161 -4.32 7.82 -11.10
N PRO A 162 -4.33 9.05 -10.55
CA PRO A 162 -3.12 9.85 -10.45
C PRO A 162 -2.06 9.21 -9.54
N PHE A 163 -2.47 8.44 -8.51
CA PHE A 163 -1.55 7.66 -7.69
C PHE A 163 -0.72 6.69 -8.56
N LEU A 164 -1.38 5.86 -9.36
CA LEU A 164 -0.70 4.92 -10.25
C LEU A 164 0.11 5.63 -11.32
N PHE A 165 -0.40 6.74 -11.86
CA PHE A 165 0.35 7.52 -12.84
C PHE A 165 1.70 8.01 -12.27
N ILE A 166 1.73 8.54 -11.05
CA ILE A 166 2.97 8.94 -10.37
C ILE A 166 3.91 7.75 -10.18
N VAL A 167 3.37 6.60 -9.73
CA VAL A 167 4.18 5.39 -9.49
C VAL A 167 4.83 4.90 -10.78
N LEU A 168 4.05 4.71 -11.84
CA LEU A 168 4.51 4.08 -13.07
C LEU A 168 5.40 4.99 -13.93
N THR A 169 5.29 6.31 -13.79
CA THR A 169 6.20 7.27 -14.43
C THR A 169 7.52 7.43 -13.68
N SER A 170 7.56 7.12 -12.38
CA SER A 170 8.74 7.27 -11.53
C SER A 170 9.51 5.96 -11.33
N TRP A 171 8.83 4.82 -11.40
CA TRP A 171 9.42 3.48 -11.24
C TRP A 171 8.71 2.46 -12.12
N THR A 172 9.22 2.30 -13.34
CA THR A 172 8.58 1.47 -14.37
C THR A 172 8.52 -0.02 -14.03
N GLU A 173 9.46 -0.51 -13.23
CA GLU A 173 9.61 -1.94 -12.91
C GLU A 173 8.58 -2.44 -11.89
N ILE A 174 7.71 -1.56 -11.38
CA ILE A 174 6.60 -1.94 -10.51
C ILE A 174 5.63 -2.85 -11.26
N ILE A 175 5.37 -2.56 -12.54
CA ILE A 175 4.54 -3.41 -13.39
C ILE A 175 5.46 -4.07 -14.43
N PRO A 176 5.46 -5.41 -14.56
CA PRO A 176 6.16 -6.08 -15.65
C PRO A 176 5.51 -5.70 -16.99
N VAL A 177 6.28 -5.77 -18.08
CA VAL A 177 5.71 -5.73 -19.43
C VAL A 177 4.82 -6.98 -19.61
N ALA A 178 3.76 -6.88 -20.42
CA ALA A 178 2.76 -7.94 -20.59
C ALA A 178 3.35 -9.34 -20.85
N SER A 179 4.44 -9.44 -21.63
CA SER A 179 5.16 -10.70 -21.93
C SER A 179 5.82 -11.35 -20.70
N GLN A 180 5.99 -10.62 -19.60
CA GLN A 180 6.61 -11.08 -18.36
C GLN A 180 5.59 -11.15 -17.20
N SER A 181 4.30 -10.99 -17.50
CA SER A 181 3.25 -10.79 -16.50
C SER A 181 2.71 -12.08 -15.85
N GLU A 182 3.04 -13.24 -16.40
CA GLU A 182 2.56 -14.55 -15.92
C GLU A 182 2.94 -14.80 -14.45
N ASN A 183 4.09 -14.27 -14.03
CA ASN A 183 4.63 -14.44 -12.68
C ASN A 183 4.07 -13.42 -11.66
N VAL A 184 3.20 -12.49 -12.07
CA VAL A 184 2.67 -11.45 -11.18
C VAL A 184 1.15 -11.27 -11.39
N PRO A 185 0.32 -12.24 -10.94
CA PRO A 185 -1.14 -12.23 -11.19
C PRO A 185 -1.85 -10.95 -10.74
N ILE A 186 -1.45 -10.40 -9.59
CA ILE A 186 -2.01 -9.17 -9.01
C ILE A 186 -1.99 -7.97 -9.96
N VAL A 187 -1.00 -7.91 -10.87
CA VAL A 187 -0.89 -6.83 -11.85
C VAL A 187 -2.02 -6.89 -12.87
N LYS A 188 -2.43 -8.08 -13.32
CA LYS A 188 -3.53 -8.21 -14.30
C LYS A 188 -4.83 -7.70 -13.70
N THR A 189 -5.14 -8.12 -12.47
CA THR A 189 -6.31 -7.67 -11.71
C THR A 189 -6.29 -6.16 -11.49
N LEU A 190 -5.15 -5.63 -11.03
CA LEU A 190 -4.94 -4.20 -10.82
C LEU A 190 -5.21 -3.39 -12.10
N LEU A 191 -4.56 -3.77 -13.20
CA LEU A 191 -4.69 -3.08 -14.48
C LEU A 191 -6.12 -3.17 -15.01
N LYS A 192 -6.79 -4.32 -14.86
CA LYS A 192 -8.16 -4.51 -15.32
C LYS A 192 -9.11 -3.55 -14.62
N VAL A 193 -9.03 -3.47 -13.29
CA VAL A 193 -9.83 -2.53 -12.51
C VAL A 193 -9.53 -1.07 -12.86
N VAL A 194 -8.27 -0.73 -13.10
CA VAL A 194 -7.90 0.64 -13.45
C VAL A 194 -8.39 1.03 -14.83
N MET A 195 -8.30 0.10 -15.79
CA MET A 195 -8.75 0.32 -17.17
C MET A 195 -10.28 0.38 -17.30
N SER A 196 -11.03 -0.28 -16.40
CA SER A 196 -12.49 -0.23 -16.35
C SER A 196 -13.06 1.04 -15.73
N LYS A 197 -12.25 1.83 -14.99
CA LYS A 197 -12.68 3.13 -14.46
C LYS A 197 -13.03 4.12 -15.58
N ASN A 198 -13.94 5.03 -15.28
CA ASN A 198 -14.25 6.18 -16.13
C ASN A 198 -13.89 7.48 -15.39
N CYS A 199 -12.62 7.87 -15.43
CA CYS A 199 -12.11 9.03 -14.69
C CYS A 199 -11.72 10.17 -15.64
N ASN A 200 -12.54 11.22 -15.68
CA ASN A 200 -12.31 12.40 -16.54
C ASN A 200 -11.97 13.67 -15.74
N LYS A 201 -11.49 13.53 -14.51
CA LYS A 201 -11.15 14.67 -13.65
C LYS A 201 -9.86 15.35 -14.12
N PRO A 202 -9.82 16.70 -14.24
CA PRO A 202 -8.61 17.43 -14.58
C PRO A 202 -7.45 17.09 -13.64
N GLY A 203 -6.24 16.93 -14.19
CA GLY A 203 -5.02 16.61 -13.43
C GLY A 203 -4.86 15.13 -13.04
N TYR A 204 -5.85 14.27 -13.28
CA TYR A 204 -5.75 12.84 -12.92
C TYR A 204 -4.94 12.03 -13.94
N ASN A 205 -4.69 12.59 -15.12
CA ASN A 205 -3.86 11.98 -16.17
C ASN A 205 -4.34 10.60 -16.63
N PHE A 206 -5.66 10.36 -16.66
CA PHE A 206 -6.20 9.03 -16.97
C PHE A 206 -5.87 8.56 -18.40
N ALA A 207 -6.01 9.45 -19.39
CA ALA A 207 -5.66 9.13 -20.78
C ALA A 207 -4.17 8.77 -20.91
N ASN A 208 -3.29 9.49 -20.21
CA ASN A 208 -1.86 9.22 -20.19
C ASN A 208 -1.55 7.90 -19.48
N LEU A 209 -2.25 7.58 -18.40
CA LEU A 209 -2.12 6.28 -17.72
C LEU A 209 -2.57 5.13 -18.64
N LYS A 210 -3.70 5.26 -19.35
CA LYS A 210 -4.14 4.26 -20.34
C LYS A 210 -3.12 4.08 -21.45
N SER A 211 -2.58 5.18 -21.98
CA SER A 211 -1.52 5.15 -22.99
C SER A 211 -0.28 4.43 -22.47
N LEU A 212 0.15 4.71 -21.23
CA LEU A 212 1.29 4.05 -20.62
C LEU A 212 1.06 2.52 -20.49
N ILE A 213 -0.09 2.10 -19.98
CA ILE A 213 -0.46 0.68 -19.83
C ILE A 213 -0.49 -0.05 -21.19
N THR A 214 -1.10 0.57 -22.19
CA THR A 214 -1.31 -0.07 -23.51
C THR A 214 -0.08 0.00 -24.41
N GLN A 215 0.62 1.12 -24.44
CA GLN A 215 1.72 1.38 -25.37
C GLN A 215 3.09 1.02 -24.78
N TYR A 216 3.37 1.35 -23.52
CA TYR A 216 4.66 1.03 -22.90
C TYR A 216 4.66 -0.40 -22.36
N TYR A 217 3.69 -0.73 -21.49
CA TYR A 217 3.61 -2.06 -20.88
C TYR A 217 2.96 -3.13 -21.76
N LYS A 218 2.43 -2.76 -22.93
CA LYS A 218 1.86 -3.66 -23.95
C LYS A 218 0.62 -4.46 -23.50
N TYR A 219 -0.10 -4.01 -22.48
CA TYR A 219 -1.37 -4.61 -22.08
C TYR A 219 -2.51 -4.08 -22.96
N LYS A 220 -2.78 -4.76 -24.07
CA LYS A 220 -3.88 -4.42 -24.99
C LYS A 220 -5.21 -5.03 -24.57
N GLU A 221 -5.17 -6.27 -24.09
CA GLU A 221 -6.33 -7.03 -23.65
C GLU A 221 -6.06 -7.63 -22.26
N LEU A 222 -6.96 -7.38 -21.31
CA LEU A 222 -6.84 -7.83 -19.92
C LEU A 222 -7.82 -8.96 -19.59
N GLY A 223 -8.49 -9.52 -20.61
CA GLY A 223 -9.53 -10.53 -20.47
C GLY A 223 -10.87 -9.97 -19.97
N THR A 224 -11.90 -10.80 -20.07
CA THR A 224 -13.21 -10.54 -19.46
C THR A 224 -13.16 -10.72 -17.94
N ASP A 225 -14.15 -10.22 -17.22
CA ASP A 225 -14.27 -10.46 -15.78
C ASP A 225 -14.38 -11.97 -15.48
N ASP A 226 -15.04 -12.72 -16.36
CA ASP A 226 -15.16 -14.18 -16.29
C ASP A 226 -13.80 -14.87 -16.32
N ASN A 227 -12.97 -14.56 -17.33
CA ASN A 227 -11.66 -15.19 -17.49
C ASN A 227 -10.75 -14.91 -16.27
N VAL A 228 -10.72 -13.65 -15.81
CA VAL A 228 -9.87 -13.28 -14.67
C VAL A 228 -10.38 -13.91 -13.37
N PHE A 229 -11.70 -13.95 -13.16
CA PHE A 229 -12.27 -14.61 -11.99
C PHE A 229 -11.97 -16.10 -11.96
N GLU A 230 -12.12 -16.80 -13.09
CA GLU A 230 -11.88 -18.23 -13.19
C GLU A 230 -10.41 -18.56 -12.92
N ASP A 231 -9.48 -17.80 -13.50
CA ASP A 231 -8.05 -17.95 -13.23
C ASP A 231 -7.71 -17.75 -11.74
N LEU A 232 -8.23 -16.69 -11.13
CA LEU A 232 -7.97 -16.38 -9.72
C LEU A 232 -8.61 -17.41 -8.78
N PHE A 233 -9.86 -17.79 -9.04
CA PHE A 233 -10.60 -18.72 -8.21
C PHE A 233 -10.03 -20.14 -8.34
N ASN A 234 -9.60 -20.56 -9.52
CA ASN A 234 -8.91 -21.84 -9.72
C ASN A 234 -7.63 -21.92 -8.87
N LYS A 235 -6.77 -20.89 -8.92
CA LYS A 235 -5.58 -20.82 -8.08
C LYS A 235 -5.91 -20.78 -6.59
N TYR A 236 -6.97 -20.06 -6.20
CA TYR A 236 -7.41 -19.97 -4.81
C TYR A 236 -7.90 -21.30 -4.26
N LYS A 237 -8.54 -22.14 -5.09
CA LYS A 237 -8.96 -23.49 -4.70
C LYS A 237 -7.78 -24.42 -4.41
N GLU A 238 -6.70 -24.28 -5.16
CA GLU A 238 -5.49 -25.09 -5.00
C GLU A 238 -4.67 -24.64 -3.80
N VAL A 239 -4.43 -23.33 -3.68
CA VAL A 239 -3.60 -22.73 -2.63
C VAL A 239 -4.25 -21.45 -2.11
N PRO A 240 -5.18 -21.54 -1.15
CA PRO A 240 -5.79 -20.37 -0.54
C PRO A 240 -4.72 -19.47 0.07
N SER A 241 -4.71 -18.21 -0.34
CA SER A 241 -3.79 -17.20 0.20
C SER A 241 -4.48 -15.86 0.34
N TRP A 242 -3.98 -15.05 1.27
CA TRP A 242 -4.49 -13.70 1.48
C TRP A 242 -4.36 -12.82 0.22
N SER A 243 -3.29 -13.00 -0.58
CA SER A 243 -3.09 -12.26 -1.84
C SER A 243 -4.20 -12.57 -2.85
N LEU A 244 -4.46 -13.86 -3.11
CA LEU A 244 -5.50 -14.28 -4.05
C LEU A 244 -6.89 -13.87 -3.56
N GLN A 245 -7.16 -13.98 -2.25
CA GLN A 245 -8.41 -13.51 -1.66
C GLN A 245 -8.61 -12.01 -1.93
N TYR A 246 -7.55 -11.22 -1.74
CA TYR A 246 -7.59 -9.78 -1.96
C TYR A 246 -7.81 -9.44 -3.44
N GLU A 247 -7.15 -10.13 -4.37
CA GLU A 247 -7.36 -9.94 -5.81
C GLU A 247 -8.80 -10.24 -6.23
N ILE A 248 -9.40 -11.31 -5.73
CA ILE A 248 -10.80 -11.64 -5.99
C ILE A 248 -11.72 -10.54 -5.43
N LEU A 249 -11.48 -10.07 -4.21
CA LEU A 249 -12.25 -8.98 -3.61
C LEU A 249 -12.14 -7.69 -4.40
N LEU A 250 -10.96 -7.37 -4.91
CA LEU A 250 -10.72 -6.19 -5.74
C LEU A 250 -11.50 -6.28 -7.05
N LEU A 251 -11.49 -7.44 -7.72
CA LEU A 251 -12.30 -7.67 -8.92
C LEU A 251 -13.79 -7.51 -8.61
N CYS A 252 -14.30 -8.23 -7.60
CA CYS A 252 -15.72 -8.17 -7.23
C CYS A 252 -16.20 -6.75 -6.87
N LYS A 253 -15.36 -5.95 -6.21
CA LYS A 253 -15.70 -4.57 -5.84
C LYS A 253 -15.96 -3.66 -7.05
N TYR A 254 -15.32 -3.95 -8.18
CA TYR A 254 -15.34 -3.12 -9.38
C TYR A 254 -16.08 -3.74 -10.57
N SER A 255 -16.53 -4.98 -10.43
CA SER A 255 -17.44 -5.64 -11.36
C SER A 255 -18.90 -5.27 -11.06
N ASP A 256 -19.77 -5.51 -12.04
CA ASP A 256 -21.21 -5.36 -11.85
C ASP A 256 -21.73 -6.30 -10.74
N LYS A 257 -22.61 -5.77 -9.89
CA LYS A 257 -23.15 -6.52 -8.76
C LYS A 257 -23.90 -7.78 -9.20
N SER A 258 -24.71 -7.70 -10.25
CA SER A 258 -25.47 -8.86 -10.76
C SER A 258 -24.52 -9.96 -11.27
N TRP A 259 -23.40 -9.56 -11.88
CA TRP A 259 -22.34 -10.48 -12.29
C TRP A 259 -21.70 -11.16 -11.08
N VAL A 260 -21.37 -10.42 -10.02
CA VAL A 260 -20.78 -11.00 -8.79
C VAL A 260 -21.73 -12.02 -8.16
N MET A 261 -23.01 -11.69 -8.04
CA MET A 261 -24.01 -12.61 -7.47
C MET A 261 -24.20 -13.86 -8.33
N LYS A 262 -24.11 -13.73 -9.66
CA LYS A 262 -24.12 -14.87 -10.58
C LYS A 262 -22.92 -15.79 -10.36
N LYS A 263 -21.71 -15.24 -10.18
CA LYS A 263 -20.49 -16.04 -9.89
C LYS A 263 -20.55 -16.72 -8.53
N LEU A 264 -21.08 -16.05 -7.51
CA LEU A 264 -21.34 -16.71 -6.22
C LEU A 264 -22.28 -17.91 -6.42
N LYS A 265 -23.47 -17.68 -6.97
CA LYS A 265 -24.51 -18.70 -7.13
C LYS A 265 -24.07 -19.89 -7.99
N ASN A 266 -23.40 -19.63 -9.12
CA ASN A 266 -23.15 -20.65 -10.12
C ASN A 266 -21.78 -21.31 -10.00
N THR A 267 -20.83 -20.71 -9.26
CA THR A 267 -19.45 -21.21 -9.20
C THR A 267 -19.00 -21.47 -7.77
N VAL A 268 -19.06 -20.45 -6.91
CA VAL A 268 -18.51 -20.56 -5.54
C VAL A 268 -19.37 -21.47 -4.67
N ILE A 269 -20.69 -21.32 -4.76
CA ILE A 269 -21.65 -22.09 -3.97
C ILE A 269 -21.60 -23.60 -4.28
N PRO A 270 -21.70 -24.04 -5.55
CA PRO A 270 -21.58 -25.46 -5.87
C PRO A 270 -20.24 -26.06 -5.44
N PHE A 271 -19.17 -25.26 -5.48
CA PHE A 271 -17.86 -25.71 -5.02
C PHE A 271 -17.83 -25.95 -3.50
N ILE A 272 -18.41 -25.06 -2.69
CA ILE A 272 -18.55 -25.26 -1.23
C ILE A 272 -19.22 -26.60 -0.92
N SER A 273 -20.28 -26.96 -1.65
CA SER A 273 -21.01 -28.22 -1.45
C SER A 273 -20.19 -29.47 -1.81
N ALA A 274 -19.13 -29.33 -2.62
CA ALA A 274 -18.28 -30.43 -3.07
C ALA A 274 -16.98 -30.57 -2.27
N VAL A 275 -16.58 -29.56 -1.50
CA VAL A 275 -15.33 -29.56 -0.73
C VAL A 275 -15.48 -30.30 0.59
N THR A 276 -14.59 -31.27 0.82
CA THR A 276 -14.51 -32.02 2.08
C THR A 276 -13.40 -31.52 3.02
N GLN A 277 -12.44 -30.74 2.51
CA GLN A 277 -11.30 -30.24 3.27
C GLN A 277 -11.68 -29.01 4.12
N ALA A 278 -11.73 -29.17 5.44
CA ALA A 278 -12.13 -28.11 6.37
C ALA A 278 -11.33 -26.79 6.24
N PRO A 279 -9.99 -26.78 6.07
CA PRO A 279 -9.24 -25.52 5.92
C PRO A 279 -9.60 -24.73 4.66
N LEU A 280 -9.75 -25.42 3.52
CA LEU A 280 -10.16 -24.82 2.25
C LEU A 280 -11.59 -24.27 2.35
N LEU A 281 -12.49 -25.05 2.96
CA LEU A 281 -13.87 -24.65 3.20
C LEU A 281 -13.96 -23.35 4.03
N LEU A 282 -13.19 -23.24 5.13
CA LEU A 282 -13.11 -22.03 5.95
C LEU A 282 -12.56 -20.82 5.17
N ALA A 283 -11.53 -21.02 4.35
CA ALA A 283 -10.95 -19.97 3.53
C ALA A 283 -11.97 -19.42 2.51
N ILE A 284 -12.81 -20.28 1.94
CA ILE A 284 -13.84 -19.89 0.98
C ILE A 284 -15.01 -19.21 1.67
N PHE A 285 -15.43 -19.70 2.85
CA PHE A 285 -16.43 -18.98 3.64
C PHE A 285 -15.97 -17.57 4.02
N SER A 286 -14.71 -17.42 4.43
CA SER A 286 -14.12 -16.10 4.69
C SER A 286 -14.18 -15.20 3.45
N LEU A 287 -13.87 -15.74 2.27
CA LEU A 287 -13.96 -14.99 1.01
C LEU A 287 -15.41 -14.57 0.71
N VAL A 288 -16.38 -15.49 0.77
CA VAL A 288 -17.79 -15.18 0.52
C VAL A 288 -18.30 -14.12 1.48
N GLN A 289 -18.00 -14.23 2.77
CA GLN A 289 -18.39 -13.25 3.78
C GLN A 289 -17.87 -11.84 3.42
N LYS A 290 -16.60 -11.74 3.03
CA LYS A 290 -15.99 -10.46 2.62
C LYS A 290 -16.60 -9.93 1.34
N ILE A 291 -16.90 -10.77 0.35
CA ILE A 291 -17.60 -10.35 -0.88
C ILE A 291 -18.97 -9.78 -0.53
N CYS A 292 -19.75 -10.46 0.33
CA CYS A 292 -21.06 -9.97 0.75
C CYS A 292 -20.99 -8.63 1.47
N GLN A 293 -19.95 -8.40 2.29
CA GLN A 293 -19.71 -7.12 2.96
C GLN A 293 -19.43 -5.97 1.99
N LEU A 294 -18.98 -6.22 0.76
CA LEU A 294 -18.77 -5.16 -0.24
C LEU A 294 -20.08 -4.49 -0.68
N PHE A 295 -21.23 -5.16 -0.54
CA PHE A 295 -22.51 -4.71 -1.08
C PHE A 295 -23.54 -4.36 -0.01
N THR A 296 -23.15 -4.30 1.27
CA THR A 296 -24.11 -4.13 2.39
C THR A 296 -24.81 -2.78 2.45
N GLU A 297 -24.27 -1.74 1.82
CA GLU A 297 -24.85 -0.38 1.84
C GLU A 297 -25.88 -0.14 0.71
N ASP A 298 -25.88 -0.98 -0.35
CA ASP A 298 -26.76 -0.88 -1.52
C ASP A 298 -27.43 -2.23 -1.88
N CYS A 299 -27.60 -3.12 -0.90
CA CYS A 299 -28.23 -4.41 -1.13
C CYS A 299 -29.72 -4.42 -0.84
N ASP A 300 -30.46 -4.91 -1.83
CA ASP A 300 -31.63 -5.76 -1.65
C ASP A 300 -31.34 -6.74 -0.50
N THR A 301 -31.83 -6.36 0.68
CA THR A 301 -31.51 -6.96 1.98
C THR A 301 -31.80 -8.46 1.98
N GLU A 302 -32.73 -8.89 1.13
CA GLU A 302 -33.14 -10.27 0.95
C GLU A 302 -32.00 -11.18 0.47
N TYR A 303 -31.16 -10.78 -0.48
CA TYR A 303 -30.10 -11.66 -0.99
C TYR A 303 -28.93 -11.79 0.01
N VAL A 304 -28.54 -10.67 0.63
CA VAL A 304 -27.53 -10.69 1.71
C VAL A 304 -28.03 -11.53 2.88
N GLN A 305 -29.32 -11.43 3.21
CA GLN A 305 -29.95 -12.26 4.22
C GLN A 305 -29.95 -13.73 3.81
N LYS A 306 -30.32 -14.07 2.57
CA LYS A 306 -30.25 -15.45 2.05
C LYS A 306 -28.85 -16.03 2.15
N VAL A 307 -27.81 -15.28 1.80
CA VAL A 307 -26.42 -15.75 1.94
C VAL A 307 -26.02 -15.89 3.41
N LYS A 308 -26.41 -14.96 4.29
CA LYS A 308 -26.17 -15.07 5.75
C LYS A 308 -26.87 -16.28 6.36
N ASP A 309 -28.12 -16.50 6.01
CA ASP A 309 -28.93 -17.63 6.48
C ASP A 309 -28.33 -18.94 5.98
N TRP A 310 -27.86 -18.96 4.75
CA TRP A 310 -27.20 -20.10 4.14
C TRP A 310 -25.82 -20.40 4.75
N ILE A 311 -25.00 -19.37 5.04
CA ILE A 311 -23.75 -19.55 5.81
C ILE A 311 -24.06 -20.10 7.21
N SER A 312 -25.12 -19.59 7.85
CA SER A 312 -25.53 -20.01 9.19
C SER A 312 -26.04 -21.46 9.22
N SER A 313 -26.73 -21.93 8.17
CA SER A 313 -27.19 -23.32 8.06
C SER A 313 -26.02 -24.29 7.83
N LEU A 314 -25.04 -23.89 7.02
CA LEU A 314 -23.83 -24.69 6.78
C LEU A 314 -22.94 -24.80 8.03
N GLN A 315 -22.77 -23.73 8.81
CA GLN A 315 -22.04 -23.77 10.08
C GLN A 315 -22.69 -24.70 11.12
N LYS A 316 -24.03 -24.79 11.13
CA LYS A 316 -24.77 -25.74 11.97
C LYS A 316 -24.55 -27.18 11.52
N GLY A 317 -24.55 -27.43 10.21
CA GLY A 317 -24.28 -28.75 9.64
C GLY A 317 -22.87 -29.27 9.95
N ILE A 318 -21.84 -28.43 9.83
CA ILE A 318 -20.44 -28.78 10.14
C ILE A 318 -20.25 -29.10 11.63
N ARG A 319 -20.93 -28.39 12.53
CA ARG A 319 -20.89 -28.69 13.97
C ARG A 319 -21.58 -30.00 14.32
N ALA A 320 -22.67 -30.33 13.63
CA ALA A 320 -23.41 -31.56 13.84
C ALA A 320 -22.61 -32.80 13.42
N THR A 321 -21.85 -32.74 12.31
CA THR A 321 -21.00 -33.86 11.87
C THR A 321 -19.80 -34.09 12.79
N SER A 322 -19.22 -33.02 13.36
CA SER A 322 -18.14 -33.14 14.36
C SER A 322 -18.57 -33.68 15.74
N SER A 323 -19.87 -33.68 16.05
CA SER A 323 -20.42 -34.23 17.31
C SER A 323 -20.85 -35.68 17.22
N THR A 324 -20.88 -36.24 16.01
CA THR A 324 -21.24 -37.65 15.73
C THR A 324 -20.02 -38.57 15.56
N GLU A 325 -18.81 -38.03 15.62
CA GLU A 325 -17.54 -38.78 15.53
C GLU A 325 -16.78 -38.89 16.87
N ASN A 326 -17.42 -38.57 18.00
CA ASN A 326 -16.87 -38.80 19.35
C ASN A 326 -17.66 -39.87 20.11
#